data_AF-A0A6H0V329-F1
#
_entry.id   AF-A0A6H0V329-F1
#
_cell.length_a   1.000
_cell.length_b   1.000
_cell.length_c   1.000
_cell.angle_alpha   90.00
_cell.angle_beta   90.00
_cell.angle_gamma   90.00
#
_symmetry.space_group_name_H-M   'P 1'
#
loop_
_entity.id
_entity.type
_entity.pdbx_description
1 polymer ?
#
loop_
_entity_poly.entity_id
_entity_poly.type
_entity_poly.pdbx_seq_one_letter_code
_entity_poly.pdbx_strand_id
1 'polypeptide(L)'
;MLVDYDYTAKGCSVFLSATEMFLNLVKNKTRSQIKELYALFDQFINQENLTEEQVTSLGDLWVFFNVKTHLNRVACALLTPKNLEKL
;
A
#
# COMPACT_ATOMS: atom_id res chain seq x y z
N MET A 1 13.64 -9.86 -5.54
CA MET A 1 12.26 -10.30 -5.25
C MET A 1 12.12 -10.32 -3.74
N LEU A 2 10.98 -9.91 -3.17
CA LEU A 2 10.72 -10.01 -1.73
C LEU A 2 10.31 -11.44 -1.39
N VAL A 3 11.21 -12.21 -0.78
CA VAL A 3 10.98 -13.63 -0.46
C VAL A 3 10.27 -13.77 0.90
N ASP A 4 10.74 -13.01 1.88
CA ASP A 4 10.19 -13.02 3.23
C ASP A 4 10.35 -11.66 3.91
N TYR A 5 9.60 -11.42 4.98
CA TYR A 5 9.69 -10.21 5.78
C TYR A 5 9.33 -10.51 7.24
N ASP A 6 9.98 -9.79 8.15
CA ASP A 6 9.61 -9.72 9.57
C ASP A 6 9.61 -8.24 9.96
N TYR A 7 8.65 -7.82 10.78
CA TYR A 7 8.57 -6.44 11.22
C TYR A 7 7.92 -6.33 12.60
N THR A 8 8.36 -5.33 13.35
CA THR A 8 7.68 -4.86 14.56
C THR A 8 7.27 -3.42 14.34
N ALA A 9 5.98 -3.12 14.51
CA ALA A 9 5.45 -1.79 14.30
C ALA A 9 4.54 -1.37 15.45
N LYS A 10 4.55 -0.07 15.78
CA LYS A 10 3.62 0.56 16.72
C LYS A 10 3.09 1.83 16.09
N GLY A 11 1.77 1.96 16.01
CA GLY A 11 1.12 3.12 15.43
C GLY A 11 -0.39 2.96 15.40
N CYS A 12 -1.06 3.81 14.62
CA CYS A 12 -2.51 3.74 14.48
C CYS A 12 -2.96 2.51 13.67
N SER A 13 -4.22 2.11 13.83
CA SER A 13 -4.80 0.95 13.13
C SER A 13 -4.66 1.04 11.61
N VAL A 14 -4.83 2.23 11.03
CA VAL A 14 -4.65 2.46 9.58
C VAL A 14 -3.23 2.12 9.13
N PHE A 15 -2.22 2.59 9.87
CA PHE A 15 -0.82 2.31 9.56
C PHE A 15 -0.47 0.83 9.71
N LEU A 16 -0.90 0.20 10.81
CA LEU A 16 -0.63 -1.22 11.06
C LEU A 16 -1.30 -2.09 9.98
N SER A 17 -2.56 -1.80 9.64
CA SER A 17 -3.29 -2.54 8.62
C SER A 17 -2.66 -2.33 7.24
N ALA A 18 -2.34 -1.09 6.86
CA ALA A 18 -1.73 -0.81 5.55
C ALA A 18 -0.36 -1.47 5.40
N THR A 19 0.43 -1.49 6.49
CA THR A 19 1.72 -2.19 6.53
C THR A 19 1.56 -3.67 6.25
N GLU A 20 0.72 -4.36 7.02
CA GLU A 20 0.50 -5.80 6.87
C GLU A 20 -0.05 -6.15 5.49
N MET A 21 -1.07 -5.42 5.04
CA MET A 21 -1.74 -5.70 3.77
C MET A 21 -0.83 -5.43 2.57
N PHE A 22 -0.03 -4.35 2.61
CA PHE A 22 0.91 -4.05 1.54
C PHE A 22 2.05 -5.09 1.47
N LEU A 23 2.61 -5.49 2.62
CA LEU A 23 3.66 -6.52 2.68
C LEU A 23 3.16 -7.88 2.16
N ASN A 24 1.93 -8.25 2.48
CA ASN A 24 1.30 -9.45 1.92
C ASN A 24 1.12 -9.35 0.40
N LEU A 25 0.65 -8.20 -0.11
CA LEU A 25 0.46 -7.97 -1.55
C LEU A 25 1.78 -8.06 -2.34
N VAL A 26 2.86 -7.53 -1.77
CA VAL A 26 4.17 -7.46 -2.43
C VAL A 26 5.05 -8.69 -2.20
N LYS A 27 4.61 -9.67 -1.41
CA LYS A 27 5.33 -10.93 -1.23
C LYS A 27 5.48 -11.65 -2.58
N ASN A 28 6.67 -12.20 -2.83
CA ASN A 28 7.07 -12.82 -4.09
C ASN A 28 7.07 -11.87 -5.31
N LYS A 29 7.04 -10.54 -5.12
CA LYS A 29 7.16 -9.57 -6.21
C LYS A 29 8.60 -9.10 -6.42
N THR A 30 8.94 -8.76 -7.66
CA THR A 30 10.21 -8.11 -8.01
C THR A 30 10.21 -6.64 -7.60
N ARG A 31 11.38 -6.02 -7.53
CA ARG A 31 11.51 -4.58 -7.18
C ARG A 31 10.71 -3.68 -8.13
N SER A 32 10.64 -4.02 -9.42
CA SER A 32 9.82 -3.26 -10.40
C SER A 32 8.33 -3.36 -10.06
N GLN A 33 7.85 -4.57 -9.84
CA GLN A 33 6.44 -4.82 -9.49
C GLN A 33 6.06 -4.16 -8.16
N ILE A 34 6.97 -4.12 -7.18
CA ILE A 34 6.73 -3.40 -5.91
C ILE A 34 6.57 -1.91 -6.16
N LYS A 35 7.41 -1.30 -7.01
CA LYS A 35 7.30 0.11 -7.38
C LYS A 35 6.00 0.41 -8.12
N GLU A 36 5.59 -0.49 -9.02
CA GLU A 36 4.32 -0.38 -9.76
C GLU A 36 3.11 -0.46 -8.80
N LEU A 37 3.12 -1.42 -7.87
CA LEU A 37 2.06 -1.56 -6.86
C LEU A 37 2.03 -0.39 -5.87
N TYR A 38 3.19 0.14 -5.48
CA TYR A 38 3.27 1.36 -4.68
C TYR A 38 2.66 2.54 -5.43
N ALA A 39 3.08 2.78 -6.68
CA ALA A 39 2.58 3.89 -7.48
C ALA A 39 1.06 3.80 -7.62
N LEU A 40 0.55 2.61 -7.92
CA LEU A 40 -0.89 2.38 -8.00
C LEU A 40 -1.61 2.63 -6.67
N PHE A 41 -1.04 2.18 -5.54
CA PHE A 41 -1.64 2.41 -4.23
C PHE A 41 -1.59 3.89 -3.82
N ASP A 42 -0.52 4.61 -4.16
CA ASP A 42 -0.40 6.06 -3.96
C ASP A 42 -1.47 6.82 -4.76
N GLN A 43 -1.61 6.51 -6.05
CA GLN A 43 -2.68 7.06 -6.91
C GLN A 43 -4.06 6.76 -6.34
N PHE A 44 -4.28 5.53 -5.87
CA PHE A 44 -5.52 5.12 -5.25
C PHE A 44 -5.84 5.96 -4.01
N ILE A 45 -4.89 6.12 -3.09
CA ILE A 45 -5.10 6.89 -1.85
C ILE A 45 -5.30 8.38 -2.13
N ASN A 46 -4.63 8.92 -3.16
CA ASN A 46 -4.72 10.33 -3.56
C ASN A 46 -5.93 10.65 -4.45
N GLN A 47 -6.88 9.72 -4.61
CA GLN A 47 -8.13 9.89 -5.38
C GLN A 47 -7.92 10.15 -6.88
N GLU A 48 -6.82 9.63 -7.45
CA GLU A 48 -6.67 9.65 -8.89
C GLU A 48 -7.62 8.66 -9.57
N ASN A 49 -7.95 8.91 -10.84
CA ASN A 49 -8.80 8.04 -11.62
C ASN A 49 -8.05 6.75 -11.96
N LEU A 50 -8.60 5.61 -11.55
CA LEU A 50 -8.07 4.27 -11.82
C LEU A 50 -9.12 3.43 -12.56
N THR A 51 -8.66 2.55 -13.44
CA THR A 51 -9.51 1.56 -14.09
C THR A 51 -9.96 0.48 -13.09
N GLU A 52 -11.01 -0.26 -13.42
CA GLU A 52 -11.45 -1.40 -12.60
C GLU A 52 -10.36 -2.47 -12.45
N GLU A 53 -9.57 -2.70 -13.49
CA GLU A 53 -8.45 -3.65 -13.49
C GLU A 53 -7.35 -3.19 -12.52
N GLN A 54 -7.03 -1.89 -12.54
CA GLN A 54 -6.09 -1.27 -11.62
C GLN A 54 -6.58 -1.41 -10.17
N VAL A 55 -7.84 -1.08 -9.91
CA VAL A 55 -8.45 -1.26 -8.59
C VAL A 55 -8.41 -2.72 -8.14
N THR A 56 -8.71 -3.66 -9.03
CA THR A 56 -8.71 -5.10 -8.73
C THR A 56 -7.31 -5.58 -8.32
N SER A 57 -6.25 -5.05 -8.95
CA SER A 57 -4.88 -5.43 -8.63
C SER A 57 -4.39 -5.00 -7.25
N LEU A 58 -5.10 -4.08 -6.57
CA LEU A 58 -4.83 -3.70 -5.18
C LEU A 58 -5.32 -4.74 -4.16
N GLY A 59 -6.18 -5.69 -4.57
CA GLY A 59 -6.74 -6.70 -3.68
C GLY A 59 -7.37 -6.09 -2.43
N ASP A 60 -6.97 -6.58 -1.25
CA ASP A 60 -7.55 -6.13 0.02
C ASP A 60 -7.25 -4.65 0.34
N LEU A 61 -6.23 -4.04 -0.28
CA LEU A 61 -5.93 -2.61 -0.10
C LEU A 61 -7.07 -1.71 -0.59
N TRP A 62 -8.03 -2.23 -1.36
CA TRP A 62 -9.27 -1.54 -1.68
C TRP A 62 -10.02 -1.04 -0.43
N VAL A 63 -9.88 -1.68 0.74
CA VAL A 63 -10.54 -1.23 1.99
C VAL A 63 -10.17 0.21 2.38
N PHE A 64 -9.03 0.70 1.91
CA PHE A 64 -8.59 2.08 2.12
C PHE A 64 -9.32 3.10 1.23
N PHE A 65 -10.34 2.67 0.46
CA PHE A 65 -11.14 3.56 -0.39
C PHE A 65 -11.70 4.78 0.36
N ASN A 66 -12.15 4.57 1.60
CA ASN A 66 -12.71 5.63 2.44
C ASN A 66 -11.65 6.40 3.25
N VAL A 67 -10.39 5.94 3.27
CA VAL A 67 -9.29 6.66 3.96
C VAL A 67 -8.87 7.92 3.20
N LYS A 68 -9.20 7.98 1.91
CA LYS A 68 -8.89 9.09 1.00
C LYS A 68 -9.46 10.45 1.42
N THR A 69 -10.50 10.47 2.26
CA THR A 69 -11.18 11.70 2.71
C THR A 69 -10.58 12.30 3.98
N HIS A 70 -9.59 11.64 4.59
CA HIS A 70 -8.95 12.08 5.83
C HIS A 70 -7.43 12.22 5.63
N LEU A 71 -6.95 13.44 5.32
CA LEU A 71 -5.55 13.73 4.99
C LEU A 71 -4.54 13.19 6.02
N ASN A 72 -4.84 13.26 7.32
CA ASN A 72 -3.97 12.71 8.36
C ASN A 72 -3.82 11.17 8.30
N ARG A 73 -4.77 10.46 7.66
CA ARG A 73 -4.78 9.00 7.52
C ARG A 73 -4.13 8.54 6.21
N VAL A 74 -4.05 9.41 5.19
CA VAL A 74 -3.29 9.19 3.96
C VAL A 74 -1.82 8.92 4.27
N ALA A 75 -1.18 9.80 5.07
CA ALA A 75 0.21 9.63 5.46
C ALA A 75 0.46 8.33 6.25
N CYS A 76 -0.50 7.93 7.09
CA CYS A 76 -0.41 6.67 7.84
C CYS A 76 -0.49 5.45 6.93
N ALA A 77 -1.37 5.46 5.91
CA ALA A 77 -1.52 4.36 4.97
C ALA A 77 -0.30 4.20 4.06
N LEU A 78 0.32 5.31 3.66
CA LEU A 78 1.44 5.32 2.72
C LEU A 78 2.82 5.15 3.37
N LEU A 79 2.93 5.16 4.70
CA LEU A 79 4.23 5.18 5.37
C LEU A 79 5.12 3.99 5.02
N THR A 80 4.64 2.76 5.21
CA THR A 80 5.41 1.56 4.84
C THR A 80 5.57 1.43 3.33
N PRO A 81 4.50 1.55 2.51
CA PRO A 81 4.62 1.49 1.05
C PRO A 81 5.69 2.43 0.48
N LYS A 82 5.72 3.69 0.94
CA LYS A 82 6.65 4.76 0.55
C LYS A 82 8.11 4.59 1.04
N ASN A 83 8.35 3.65 1.94
CA ASN A 83 9.73 3.29 2.30
C ASN A 83 10.15 2.00 1.59
N LEU A 84 9.20 1.11 1.29
CA LEU A 84 9.49 -0.15 0.63
C LEU A 84 9.82 0.02 -0.86
N GLU A 85 9.25 1.00 -1.57
CA GLU A 85 9.59 1.23 -3.00
C GLU A 85 11.04 1.71 -3.20
N LYS A 86 11.66 2.26 -2.15
CA LYS A 86 13.03 2.78 -2.17
C LYS A 86 14.10 1.70 -1.95
N LEU A 87 13.69 0.51 -1.52
CA LEU A 87 14.62 -0.58 -1.20
C LEU A 87 15.25 -1.21 -2.42
#